data_AF-A0A5B7VZ99-F1
#
_entry.id   AF-A0A5B7VZ99-F1
#
_cell.length_a   1.000
_cell.length_b   1.000
_cell.length_c   1.000
_cell.angle_alpha   90.00
_cell.angle_beta   90.00
_cell.angle_gamma   90.00
#
_symmetry.space_group_name_H-M   'P 1'
#
loop_
_entity.id
_entity.type
_entity.pdbx_description
1 polymer ?
#
loop_
_entity_poly.entity_id
_entity_poly.type
_entity_poly.pdbx_seq_one_letter_code
_entity_poly.pdbx_strand_id
1 'polypeptide(L)' 'MTERHIQHKETLSNGCKIEVRTEILKDGSLGMFIGVYRPDGTVIDENHDPKPHMLDMEAAMDWGIDIAKGIGNSQRTL' A
#
# COMPACT_ATOMS: atom_id res chain seq x y z
N MET A 1 -24.45 0.60 7.62
CA MET A 1 -23.38 0.15 6.70
C MET A 1 -22.07 0.50 7.36
N THR A 2 -21.29 -0.49 7.75
CA THR A 2 -20.00 -0.26 8.42
C THR A 2 -18.94 -0.23 7.32
N GLU A 3 -18.36 0.92 7.03
CA GLU A 3 -17.16 1.00 6.19
C GLU A 3 -16.07 0.15 6.87
N ARG A 4 -15.57 -0.87 6.17
CA ARG A 4 -14.40 -1.64 6.59
C ARG A 4 -13.21 -1.10 5.81
N HIS A 5 -12.23 -0.59 6.53
CA HIS A 5 -10.96 -0.17 5.97
C HIS A 5 -9.82 -0.82 6.77
N ILE A 6 -8.77 -1.22 6.05
CA ILE A 6 -7.53 -1.74 6.62
C ILE A 6 -6.41 -0.81 6.16
N GLN A 7 -5.46 -0.53 7.06
CA GLN A 7 -4.28 0.28 6.78
C GLN A 7 -3.06 -0.39 7.39
N HIS A 8 -1.97 -0.41 6.63
CA HIS A 8 -0.65 -0.87 7.08
C HIS A 8 0.36 0.24 6.84
N LYS A 9 1.21 0.46 7.84
CA LYS A 9 2.34 1.37 7.75
C LYS A 9 3.55 0.66 8.31
N GLU A 10 4.65 0.71 7.59
CA GLU A 10 5.88 0.05 7.97
C GLU A 10 7.08 0.90 7.54
N THR A 11 8.12 0.91 8.36
CA THR A 11 9.43 1.47 8.00
C THR A 11 10.37 0.31 7.70
N LEU A 12 10.87 0.26 6.47
CA LEU A 12 11.79 -0.75 5.99
C LEU A 12 13.20 -0.56 6.58
N SER A 13 14.03 -1.59 6.49
CA SER A 13 15.41 -1.56 7.03
C SER A 13 16.31 -0.50 6.38
N ASN A 14 16.04 -0.13 5.12
CA ASN A 14 16.72 0.95 4.39
C ASN A 14 16.16 2.36 4.69
N GLY A 15 15.24 2.45 5.67
CA GLY A 15 14.58 3.68 6.11
C GLY A 15 13.43 4.16 5.23
N CYS A 16 13.13 3.50 4.10
CA CYS A 16 11.94 3.81 3.33
C CYS A 16 10.68 3.51 4.16
N LYS A 17 9.63 4.30 3.96
CA LYS A 17 8.32 4.12 4.60
C LYS A 17 7.34 3.63 3.55
N ILE A 18 6.54 2.64 3.90
CA ILE A 18 5.44 2.17 3.07
C ILE A 18 4.11 2.41 3.76
N GLU A 19 3.09 2.69 2.96
CA GLU A 19 1.72 2.86 3.41
C GLU A 19 0.78 2.16 2.43
N VAL A 20 0.01 1.20 2.91
CA VAL A 20 -0.98 0.48 2.11
C VAL A 20 -2.33 0.65 2.77
N ARG A 21 -3.37 0.91 1.98
CA ARG A 21 -4.76 0.99 2.46
C ARG A 21 -5.67 0.21 1.54
N THR A 22 -6.65 -0.45 2.12
CA THR A 22 -7.75 -1.10 1.40
C THR A 22 -9.07 -0.72 2.05
N GLU A 23 -10.10 -0.47 1.25
CA GLU A 23 -11.43 -0.11 1.73
C GLU A 23 -12.52 -0.73 0.85
N ILE A 24 -13.67 -1.09 1.41
CA ILE A 24 -14.86 -1.36 0.59
C ILE A 24 -15.59 -0.04 0.34
N LEU A 25 -15.67 0.34 -0.92
CA LEU A 25 -16.39 1.52 -1.38
C LEU A 25 -17.91 1.30 -1.31
N LYS A 26 -18.67 2.40 -1.43
CA LYS A 26 -20.14 2.37 -1.30
C LYS A 26 -20.84 1.52 -2.35
N ASP A 27 -20.22 1.34 -3.51
CA ASP A 27 -20.70 0.49 -4.59
C ASP A 27 -20.32 -0.99 -4.41
N GLY A 28 -19.63 -1.34 -3.31
CA GLY A 28 -19.15 -2.68 -3.00
C GLY A 28 -17.82 -3.04 -3.66
N SER A 29 -17.22 -2.12 -4.43
CA SER A 29 -15.89 -2.33 -5.00
C SER A 29 -14.78 -2.20 -3.95
N LEU A 30 -13.65 -2.83 -4.21
CA LEU A 30 -12.45 -2.72 -3.38
C LEU A 30 -11.63 -1.51 -3.83
N GLY A 31 -11.57 -0.48 -3.01
CA GLY A 31 -10.65 0.63 -3.14
C GLY A 31 -9.30 0.28 -2.51
N MET A 32 -8.21 0.77 -3.10
CA MET A 32 -6.87 0.49 -2.61
C MET A 32 -5.91 1.65 -2.88
N PHE A 33 -4.92 1.80 -2.00
CA PHE A 33 -3.84 2.76 -2.12
C PHE A 33 -2.51 2.11 -1.73
N ILE A 34 -1.46 2.39 -2.49
CA ILE A 34 -0.08 2.00 -2.19
C ILE A 34 0.81 3.24 -2.26
N GLY A 35 1.47 3.58 -1.17
CA GLY A 35 2.40 4.69 -1.05
C GLY A 35 3.77 4.22 -0.58
N VAL A 36 4.83 4.73 -1.20
CA VAL A 36 6.22 4.45 -0.87
C VAL A 36 7.00 5.76 -0.79
N TYR A 37 7.71 5.96 0.31
CA TYR A 37 8.36 7.22 0.65
C TYR A 37 9.79 6.98 1.12
N ARG A 38 10.69 7.92 0.78
CA ARG A 38 12.04 7.97 1.33
C ARG A 38 12.01 8.34 2.83
N PRO A 39 13.12 8.12 3.57
CA PRO A 39 13.22 8.52 4.97
C PRO A 39 12.90 10.00 5.20
N ASP A 40 13.26 10.86 4.25
CA ASP A 40 13.04 12.32 4.26
C ASP A 40 11.59 12.73 3.90
N GLY A 41 10.72 11.78 3.57
CA GLY A 41 9.34 12.02 3.16
C GLY A 41 9.14 12.24 1.66
N THR A 42 10.20 12.19 0.84
CA THR A 42 10.08 12.29 -0.61
C THR A 42 9.28 11.10 -1.16
N VAL A 43 8.31 11.38 -2.02
CA VAL A 43 7.53 10.35 -2.71
C VAL A 43 8.41 9.57 -3.67
N ILE A 44 8.37 8.24 -3.56
CA ILE A 44 8.97 7.31 -4.54
C ILE A 44 7.87 6.85 -5.50
N ASP A 45 6.75 6.38 -4.95
CA ASP A 45 5.59 5.92 -5.71
C ASP A 45 4.31 6.13 -4.90
N GLU A 46 3.25 6.59 -5.55
CA GLU A 46 1.90 6.66 -4.98
C GLU A 46 0.91 6.16 -6.05
N ASN A 47 0.33 4.99 -5.80
CA ASN A 47 -0.69 4.40 -6.64
C ASN A 47 -2.05 4.44 -5.94
N HIS A 48 -2.96 5.24 -6.50
CA HIS A 48 -4.31 5.47 -5.96
C HIS A 48 -5.39 4.55 -6.55
N ASP A 49 -5.08 3.78 -7.60
CA ASP A 49 -5.99 2.78 -8.20
C ASP A 49 -5.20 1.53 -8.62
N PRO A 50 -4.47 0.87 -7.70
CA PRO A 50 -3.89 -0.41 -7.99
C PRO A 50 -5.04 -1.40 -8.18
N LYS A 51 -4.89 -2.30 -9.16
CA LYS A 51 -5.93 -3.26 -9.56
C LYS A 51 -5.57 -4.66 -9.07
N PRO A 52 -5.81 -5.01 -7.79
CA PRO A 52 -5.71 -6.37 -7.29
C PRO A 52 -6.88 -7.17 -7.89
N HIS A 53 -6.68 -7.72 -9.09
CA HIS A 53 -7.73 -8.50 -9.75
C HIS A 53 -8.12 -9.70 -8.88
N MET A 54 -9.41 -9.81 -8.53
CA MET A 54 -10.04 -10.97 -7.88
C MET A 54 -9.53 -11.33 -6.47
N LEU A 55 -8.93 -10.37 -5.74
CA LEU A 55 -8.54 -10.57 -4.34
C LEU A 55 -9.63 -10.07 -3.38
N ASP A 56 -9.81 -10.74 -2.24
CA ASP A 56 -10.54 -10.16 -1.11
C ASP A 56 -9.70 -9.08 -0.42
N MET A 57 -10.26 -8.41 0.59
CA MET A 57 -9.60 -7.29 1.26
C MET A 57 -8.28 -7.68 1.93
N GLU A 58 -8.22 -8.84 2.59
CA GLU A 58 -7.00 -9.30 3.28
C GLU A 58 -5.92 -9.70 2.28
N ALA A 59 -6.30 -10.44 1.23
CA ALA A 59 -5.38 -10.82 0.18
C ALA A 59 -4.87 -9.62 -0.64
N ALA A 60 -5.73 -8.63 -0.90
CA ALA A 60 -5.32 -7.38 -1.54
C ALA A 60 -4.37 -6.58 -0.65
N MET A 61 -4.57 -6.63 0.67
CA MET A 61 -3.69 -6.00 1.63
C MET A 61 -2.28 -6.58 1.58
N ASP A 62 -2.17 -7.91 1.68
CA ASP A 62 -0.89 -8.62 1.62
C ASP A 62 -0.19 -8.36 0.28
N TRP A 63 -0.94 -8.43 -0.83
CA TRP A 63 -0.43 -8.10 -2.16
C TRP A 63 0.11 -6.67 -2.25
N GLY A 64 -0.60 -5.69 -1.69
CA GLY A 64 -0.14 -4.29 -1.67
C GLY A 64 1.13 -4.09 -0.87
N ILE A 65 1.25 -4.80 0.26
CA ILE A 65 2.44 -4.77 1.11
C ILE A 65 3.63 -5.32 0.32
N ASP A 66 3.46 -6.43 -0.39
CA ASP A 66 4.53 -7.04 -1.20
C ASP A 66 5.00 -6.11 -2.33
N ILE A 67 4.08 -5.46 -3.04
CA ILE A 67 4.41 -4.45 -4.06
C ILE A 67 5.17 -3.28 -3.44
N ALA A 68 4.66 -2.72 -2.34
CA ALA A 68 5.28 -1.58 -1.66
C ALA A 68 6.69 -1.92 -1.16
N LYS A 69 6.88 -3.13 -0.60
CA LYS A 69 8.18 -3.65 -0.18
C LYS A 69 9.13 -3.84 -1.35
N GLY A 70 8.66 -4.37 -2.47
CA GLY A 70 9.45 -4.50 -3.69
C GLY A 70 9.99 -3.16 -4.17
N ILE A 71 9.13 -2.15 -4.25
CA ILE A 71 9.51 -0.79 -4.65
C ILE A 71 10.47 -0.17 -3.62
N GLY A 72 10.12 -0.22 -2.34
CA GLY A 72 10.93 0.36 -1.26
C GLY A 72 12.32 -0.26 -1.14
N ASN A 73 12.44 -1.59 -1.21
CA ASN A 73 13.71 -2.30 -1.13
C ASN A 73 14.58 -2.14 -2.39
N SER A 74 13.98 -1.80 -3.54
CA SER A 74 14.74 -1.48 -4.75
C SER A 74 15.46 -0.12 -4.67
N GLN A 75 15.09 0.73 -3.72
CA GLN A 75 15.76 2.02 -3.53
C GLN A 75 17.08 1.84 -2.79
N ARG A 76 18.13 2.46 -3.33
CA ARG A 76 19.41 2.60 -2.62
C ARG A 76 19.33 3.78 -1.66
N THR A 77 18.66 3.55 -0.54
CA THR A 77 18.59 4.47 0.60
C THR A 77 19.38 3.88 1.77
N LEU A 78 20.10 4.73 2.50
CA LEU A 78 20.92 4.45 3.69
C LEU A 78 21.82 3.21 3.64
#